data_AF-A0A7T5CKE2-F1
#
_entry.id   AF-A0A7T5CKE2-F1
#
_cell.length_a   1.000
_cell.length_b   1.000
_cell.length_c   1.000
_cell.angle_alpha   90.00
_cell.angle_beta   90.00
_cell.angle_gamma   90.00
#
_symmetry.space_group_name_H-M   'P 1'
#
loop_
_entity.id
_entity.type
_entity.pdbx_description
1 polymer ?
#
loop_
_entity_poly.entity_id
_entity_poly.type
_entity_poly.pdbx_seq_one_letter_code
_entity_poly.pdbx_strand_id
1 'polypeptide(L)'
;MHLFTKHSLRNSAFTLIELLVVISIIALLIGILLPALGAARRTAQSVKCLSSIRQLGLVSAMYNNDNDGHFVHVKTDGTTWGPAGSRKTYWPGLYLSSGYTSGLDAYQCPEMDDAASWFVEEDSSDPGSDNFQSIHYGYNYRHIGSLIGWGANQDKGGQSATRATAKEAQLRNPTNTILFADSTNASTMDEEDGPNGIYLLYSSVSTASWARGRVSPRHNKSCNVAYADGHGAGEAVADVTKPYETEAFLGANTADETNPWTINGKPGLN
;
A
#
# COMPACT_ATOMS: atom_id res chain seq x y z
N MET A 1 6.46 -17.53 -80.48
CA MET A 1 6.07 -18.82 -79.87
C MET A 1 6.45 -18.77 -78.40
N HIS A 2 5.52 -18.44 -77.51
CA HIS A 2 5.71 -18.43 -76.05
C HIS A 2 4.54 -19.23 -75.44
N LEU A 3 4.86 -20.39 -74.87
CA LEU A 3 3.93 -21.25 -74.18
C LEU A 3 3.72 -20.69 -72.76
N PHE A 4 2.55 -20.08 -72.52
CA PHE A 4 2.10 -19.80 -71.16
C PHE A 4 1.51 -21.08 -70.56
N THR A 5 2.28 -21.77 -69.71
CA THR A 5 1.80 -22.86 -68.86
C THR A 5 0.86 -22.31 -67.79
N LYS A 6 -0.43 -22.65 -67.92
CA LYS A 6 -1.50 -22.28 -66.99
C LYS A 6 -1.38 -23.16 -65.74
N HIS A 7 -0.75 -22.66 -64.68
CA HIS A 7 -0.78 -23.34 -63.38
C HIS A 7 -2.20 -23.27 -62.81
N SER A 8 -2.93 -24.39 -62.88
CA SER A 8 -4.19 -24.56 -62.15
C SER A 8 -3.86 -24.60 -60.66
N LEU A 9 -4.10 -23.49 -59.98
CA LEU A 9 -4.14 -23.46 -58.52
C LEU A 9 -5.37 -24.27 -58.11
N ARG A 10 -5.14 -25.52 -57.67
CA ARG A 10 -6.13 -26.32 -56.95
C ARG A 10 -6.53 -25.52 -55.71
N ASN A 11 -7.67 -24.84 -55.76
CA ASN A 11 -8.27 -24.28 -54.56
C ASN A 11 -8.86 -25.44 -53.75
N SER A 12 -8.11 -25.88 -52.74
CA SER A 12 -8.60 -26.76 -51.69
C SER A 12 -9.67 -25.98 -50.91
N ALA A 13 -10.94 -26.25 -51.17
CA ALA A 13 -12.03 -25.67 -50.40
C ALA A 13 -12.02 -26.30 -49.00
N PHE A 14 -11.79 -25.48 -47.98
CA PHE A 14 -11.91 -25.90 -46.57
C PHE A 14 -13.35 -26.29 -46.27
N THR A 15 -13.55 -27.42 -45.61
CA THR A 15 -14.90 -27.83 -45.19
C THR A 15 -15.32 -27.04 -43.94
N LEU A 16 -16.62 -26.78 -43.82
CA LEU A 16 -17.19 -26.11 -42.64
C LEU A 16 -16.88 -26.88 -41.35
N ILE A 17 -16.79 -28.21 -41.43
CA ILE A 17 -16.46 -29.11 -40.31
C ILE A 17 -15.01 -28.92 -39.85
N GLU A 18 -14.05 -28.82 -40.79
CA GLU A 18 -12.64 -28.59 -40.44
C GLU A 18 -12.46 -27.26 -39.69
N LEU A 19 -13.13 -26.20 -40.14
CA LEU A 19 -13.11 -24.91 -39.44
C LEU A 19 -13.74 -25.02 -38.04
N LEU A 20 -14.86 -25.73 -37.91
CA LEU A 20 -15.59 -25.87 -36.66
C LEU A 20 -14.83 -26.66 -35.59
N VAL A 21 -14.12 -27.72 -35.99
CA VAL A 21 -13.26 -28.50 -35.07
C VAL A 21 -12.07 -27.68 -34.58
N VAL A 22 -11.48 -26.84 -35.44
CA VAL A 22 -10.35 -26.00 -35.04
C VAL A 22 -10.77 -24.95 -34.02
N ILE A 23 -11.88 -24.23 -34.26
CA ILE A 23 -12.35 -23.23 -33.31
C ILE A 23 -12.80 -23.88 -31.98
N SER A 24 -13.34 -25.09 -32.00
CA SER A 24 -13.75 -25.79 -30.77
C SER A 24 -12.54 -26.20 -29.92
N ILE A 25 -11.45 -26.65 -30.56
CA ILE A 25 -10.19 -26.94 -29.87
C ILE A 25 -9.57 -25.65 -29.31
N ILE A 26 -9.53 -24.56 -30.09
CA ILE A 26 -9.02 -23.26 -29.62
C ILE A 26 -9.84 -22.76 -28.43
N ALA A 27 -11.17 -22.83 -28.49
CA ALA A 27 -12.05 -22.42 -27.40
C ALA A 27 -11.81 -23.24 -26.12
N LEU A 28 -11.59 -24.55 -26.25
CA LEU A 28 -11.26 -25.42 -25.12
C LEU A 28 -9.90 -25.05 -24.51
N LEU A 29 -8.89 -24.81 -25.33
CA LEU A 29 -7.56 -24.40 -24.86
C LEU A 29 -7.60 -23.04 -24.16
N ILE A 30 -8.32 -22.06 -24.72
CA ILE A 30 -8.50 -20.75 -24.08
C ILE A 30 -9.25 -20.91 -22.75
N GLY A 31 -10.26 -21.78 -22.69
CA GLY A 31 -11.04 -22.05 -21.49
C GLY A 31 -10.17 -22.51 -20.30
N ILE A 32 -9.13 -23.30 -20.54
CA ILE A 32 -8.18 -23.72 -19.49
C ILE A 32 -7.07 -22.68 -19.22
N LEU A 33 -6.72 -21.86 -20.21
CA LEU A 33 -5.65 -20.87 -20.10
C LEU A 33 -6.08 -19.60 -19.34
N LEU A 34 -7.31 -19.13 -19.52
CA LEU A 34 -7.78 -17.87 -18.92
C LEU A 34 -7.73 -17.86 -17.38
N PRO A 35 -8.20 -18.91 -16.65
CA PRO A 35 -8.11 -18.94 -15.19
C PRO A 35 -6.66 -18.94 -14.70
N ALA A 36 -5.78 -19.69 -15.37
CA ALA A 36 -4.36 -19.77 -15.04
C ALA A 36 -3.66 -18.41 -15.25
N LEU A 37 -3.96 -17.73 -16.36
CA LEU A 37 -3.41 -16.41 -16.66
C LEU A 37 -3.88 -15.35 -15.65
N GLY A 38 -5.15 -15.42 -15.21
CA GLY A 38 -5.67 -14.54 -14.16
C GLY A 38 -4.98 -14.72 -12.82
N ALA A 39 -4.66 -15.96 -12.42
CA ALA A 39 -3.90 -16.25 -11.21
C ALA A 39 -2.43 -15.79 -11.32
N ALA A 40 -1.80 -16.02 -12.48
CA ALA A 40 -0.43 -15.58 -12.75
C ALA A 40 -0.31 -14.04 -12.70
N ARG A 41 -1.27 -13.33 -13.29
CA ARG A 41 -1.32 -11.86 -13.26
C ARG A 41 -1.41 -11.32 -11.83
N ARG A 42 -2.31 -11.86 -11.00
CA ARG A 42 -2.45 -11.46 -9.59
C ARG A 42 -1.17 -11.71 -8.80
N THR A 43 -0.53 -12.86 -9.01
CA THR A 43 0.76 -13.17 -8.38
C THR A 43 1.83 -12.16 -8.78
N ALA A 44 1.91 -11.81 -10.07
CA ALA A 44 2.85 -10.80 -10.55
C ALA A 44 2.57 -9.40 -9.98
N GLN A 45 1.30 -9.00 -9.84
CA GLN A 45 0.90 -7.75 -9.19
C GLN A 45 1.29 -7.75 -7.71
N SER A 46 1.03 -8.83 -6.98
CA SER A 46 1.43 -8.98 -5.58
C SER A 46 2.95 -8.83 -5.40
N VAL A 47 3.76 -9.45 -6.27
CA VAL A 47 5.23 -9.29 -6.26
C VAL A 47 5.64 -7.84 -6.51
N LYS A 48 4.96 -7.13 -7.41
CA LYS A 48 5.20 -5.69 -7.62
C LYS A 48 4.85 -4.87 -6.38
N CYS A 49 3.70 -5.11 -5.75
CA CYS A 49 3.30 -4.40 -4.54
C CYS A 49 4.30 -4.63 -3.39
N LEU A 50 4.81 -5.86 -3.25
CA LEU A 50 5.85 -6.20 -2.28
C LEU A 50 7.20 -5.54 -2.62
N SER A 51 7.51 -5.34 -3.90
CA SER A 51 8.69 -4.57 -4.31
C SER A 51 8.54 -3.10 -3.94
N SER A 52 7.39 -2.49 -4.19
CA SER A 52 7.13 -1.09 -3.82
C SER A 52 7.24 -0.88 -2.31
N ILE A 53 6.65 -1.78 -1.49
CA ILE A 53 6.73 -1.63 -0.03
C ILE A 53 8.16 -1.79 0.51
N ARG A 54 8.98 -2.64 -0.10
CA ARG A 54 10.42 -2.76 0.23
C ARG A 54 11.20 -1.51 -0.16
N GLN A 55 10.86 -0.89 -1.29
CA GLN A 55 11.44 0.40 -1.66
C GLN A 55 11.09 1.48 -0.62
N LEU A 56 9.87 1.48 -0.09
CA LEU A 56 9.48 2.38 1.00
C LEU A 56 10.27 2.13 2.30
N GLY A 57 10.50 0.86 2.65
CA GLY A 57 11.38 0.49 3.77
C GLY A 57 12.80 1.03 3.60
N LEU A 58 13.39 0.88 2.41
CA LEU A 58 14.69 1.45 2.05
C LEU A 58 14.71 2.98 2.11
N VAL A 59 13.69 3.63 1.56
CA VAL A 59 13.51 5.10 1.63
C VAL A 59 13.48 5.58 3.07
N SER A 60 12.75 4.87 3.94
CA SER A 60 12.73 5.20 5.37
C SER A 60 14.10 5.03 6.01
N ALA A 61 14.84 3.96 5.70
CA ALA A 61 16.18 3.76 6.24
C ALA A 61 17.16 4.88 5.80
N MET A 62 17.08 5.30 4.53
CA MET A 62 17.86 6.43 4.02
C MET A 62 17.50 7.73 4.75
N TYR A 63 16.20 8.02 4.90
CA TYR A 63 15.73 9.19 5.64
C TYR A 63 16.22 9.17 7.09
N ASN A 64 16.08 8.03 7.79
CA ASN A 64 16.50 7.89 9.18
C ASN A 64 17.99 8.20 9.34
N ASN A 65 18.83 7.67 8.45
CA ASN A 65 20.27 7.93 8.46
C ASN A 65 20.61 9.42 8.36
N ASP A 66 19.88 10.15 7.51
CA ASP A 66 20.10 11.57 7.26
C ASP A 66 19.46 12.48 8.32
N ASN A 67 18.61 11.92 9.20
CA ASN A 67 17.84 12.64 10.23
C ASN A 67 18.12 12.12 11.65
N ASP A 68 19.38 11.83 12.00
CA ASP A 68 19.81 11.41 13.35
C ASP A 68 19.07 10.17 13.90
N GLY A 69 18.70 9.25 13.00
CA GLY A 69 17.95 8.03 13.31
C GLY A 69 16.47 8.25 13.60
N HIS A 70 15.93 9.44 13.34
CA HIS A 70 14.50 9.73 13.47
C HIS A 70 13.72 9.25 12.25
N PHE A 71 12.60 8.59 12.51
CA PHE A 71 11.62 8.32 11.46
C PHE A 71 10.93 9.59 10.97
N VAL A 72 10.37 9.53 9.76
CA VAL A 72 9.64 10.64 9.16
C VAL A 72 8.36 10.95 9.94
N HIS A 73 7.98 12.22 9.99
CA HIS A 73 6.68 12.60 10.51
C HIS A 73 5.56 12.07 9.61
N VAL A 74 4.46 11.62 10.22
CA VAL A 74 3.25 11.24 9.49
C VAL A 74 2.71 12.39 8.62
N LYS A 75 2.83 13.62 9.14
CA LYS A 75 2.56 14.87 8.44
C LYS A 75 3.20 16.06 9.16
N THR A 76 3.42 17.14 8.44
CA THR A 76 3.82 18.44 9.01
C THR A 76 2.64 19.19 9.62
N ASP A 77 2.95 20.21 10.40
CA ASP A 77 1.98 21.23 10.80
C ASP A 77 1.65 22.13 9.60
N GLY A 78 0.36 22.45 9.43
CA GLY A 78 -0.15 23.23 8.30
C GLY A 78 -1.67 23.22 8.25
N THR A 79 -2.27 23.89 7.27
CA THR A 79 -3.71 23.80 6.98
C THR A 79 -3.97 22.67 5.97
N THR A 80 -5.14 22.04 6.03
CA THR A 80 -5.56 21.11 4.97
C THR A 80 -5.95 21.91 3.72
N TRP A 81 -6.72 22.97 3.92
CA TRP A 81 -7.12 23.90 2.86
C TRP A 81 -6.36 25.22 3.05
N GLY A 82 -5.43 25.53 2.15
CA GLY A 82 -4.62 26.76 2.21
C GLY A 82 -3.77 26.96 0.96
N PRO A 83 -3.13 28.13 0.81
CA PRO A 83 -2.19 28.38 -0.29
C PRO A 83 -0.97 27.44 -0.23
N ALA A 84 -0.34 27.20 -1.38
CA ALA A 84 0.91 26.45 -1.46
C ALA A 84 1.96 27.07 -0.50
N GLY A 85 2.60 26.25 0.33
CA GLY A 85 3.52 26.68 1.39
C GLY A 85 2.91 26.77 2.80
N SER A 86 1.59 26.77 2.95
CA SER A 86 0.92 26.66 4.26
C SER A 86 0.22 25.32 4.48
N ARG A 87 0.23 24.43 3.48
CA ARG A 87 -0.44 23.13 3.51
C ARG A 87 0.33 22.13 4.37
N LYS A 88 -0.42 21.20 4.97
CA LYS A 88 0.17 19.99 5.56
C LYS A 88 0.82 19.16 4.46
N THR A 89 1.98 18.60 4.76
CA THR A 89 2.68 17.65 3.90
C THR A 89 2.66 16.30 4.59
N TYR A 90 2.07 15.29 3.97
CA TYR A 90 2.02 13.92 4.50
C TYR A 90 3.34 13.20 4.28
N TRP A 91 3.60 12.12 5.02
CA TRP A 91 4.85 11.36 4.92
C TRP A 91 5.32 11.02 3.49
N PRO A 92 4.45 10.66 2.51
CA PRO A 92 4.94 10.35 1.18
C PRO A 92 5.36 11.62 0.42
N GLY A 93 4.66 12.73 0.66
CA GLY A 93 5.05 14.05 0.18
C GLY A 93 6.34 14.57 0.83
N LEU A 94 6.61 14.20 2.08
CA LEU A 94 7.87 14.50 2.75
C LEU A 94 9.05 13.77 2.10
N TYR A 95 8.89 12.49 1.78
CA TYR A 95 9.91 11.76 1.02
C TYR A 95 10.10 12.31 -0.40
N LEU A 96 9.00 12.69 -1.07
CA LEU A 96 9.07 13.29 -2.40
C LEU A 96 9.79 14.65 -2.39
N SER A 97 9.40 15.55 -1.48
CA SER A 97 10.01 16.89 -1.36
C SER A 97 11.46 16.87 -0.88
N SER A 98 11.84 15.85 -0.12
CA SER A 98 13.22 15.64 0.32
C SER A 98 14.07 14.87 -0.69
N GLY A 99 13.50 14.44 -1.82
CA GLY A 99 14.23 13.79 -2.91
C GLY A 99 14.53 12.30 -2.72
N TYR A 100 13.89 11.62 -1.76
CA TYR A 100 14.06 10.18 -1.56
C TYR A 100 13.21 9.33 -2.50
N THR A 101 12.14 9.89 -3.06
CA THR A 101 11.29 9.26 -4.08
C THR A 101 11.07 10.19 -5.27
N SER A 102 10.73 9.60 -6.41
CA SER A 102 10.41 10.31 -7.65
C SER A 102 9.02 9.91 -8.13
N GLY A 103 8.01 10.71 -7.79
CA GLY A 103 6.62 10.46 -8.20
C GLY A 103 5.84 9.52 -7.28
N LEU A 104 4.70 9.04 -7.79
CA LEU A 104 3.70 8.29 -7.02
C LEU A 104 3.82 6.76 -7.13
N ASP A 105 4.60 6.24 -8.08
CA ASP A 105 4.69 4.81 -8.38
C ASP A 105 5.07 3.96 -7.16
N ALA A 106 5.94 4.50 -6.29
CA ALA A 106 6.37 3.83 -5.06
C ALA A 106 5.24 3.68 -4.02
N TYR A 107 4.17 4.47 -4.14
CA TYR A 107 3.05 4.51 -3.21
C TYR A 107 1.79 3.80 -3.73
N GLN A 108 1.88 3.23 -4.93
CA GLN A 108 0.77 2.56 -5.61
C GLN A 108 1.00 1.05 -5.68
N CYS A 109 -0.06 0.32 -5.34
CA CYS A 109 -0.17 -1.11 -5.54
C CYS A 109 -1.11 -1.41 -6.73
N PRO A 110 -0.63 -2.04 -7.82
CA PRO A 110 -1.42 -2.33 -9.03
C PRO A 110 -2.52 -3.39 -8.87
N GLU A 111 -2.73 -3.94 -7.68
CA GLU A 111 -3.87 -4.81 -7.36
C GLU A 111 -5.07 -4.04 -6.76
N MET A 112 -4.86 -2.77 -6.36
CA MET A 112 -5.95 -1.85 -6.06
C MET A 112 -6.38 -1.15 -7.35
N ASP A 113 -7.69 -0.97 -7.55
CA ASP A 113 -8.23 -0.29 -8.73
C ASP A 113 -7.86 1.20 -8.69
N ASP A 114 -7.35 1.73 -9.80
CA ASP A 114 -7.00 3.14 -9.96
C ASP A 114 -8.26 4.03 -9.91
N ALA A 115 -9.45 3.48 -10.19
CA ALA A 115 -10.73 4.17 -10.07
C ALA A 115 -11.16 4.44 -8.61
N ALA A 116 -10.76 3.56 -7.67
CA ALA A 116 -11.00 3.69 -6.23
C ALA A 116 -10.00 4.67 -5.57
N SER A 117 -9.41 5.53 -6.36
CA SER A 117 -8.23 6.26 -5.97
C SER A 117 -8.49 7.69 -6.38
N TRP A 118 -8.70 8.57 -5.39
CA TRP A 118 -8.87 10.01 -5.63
C TRP A 118 -7.64 10.67 -6.29
N PHE A 119 -6.64 9.88 -6.70
CA PHE A 119 -5.41 10.27 -7.37
C PHE A 119 -5.58 10.74 -8.81
N VAL A 120 -6.67 10.39 -9.48
CA VAL A 120 -6.70 10.41 -10.95
C VAL A 120 -6.66 11.82 -11.56
N GLU A 121 -6.80 12.91 -10.79
CA GLU A 121 -6.98 14.25 -11.38
C GLU A 121 -5.96 15.36 -11.03
N GLU A 122 -4.99 15.20 -10.12
CA GLU A 122 -4.17 16.35 -9.69
C GLU A 122 -2.65 16.11 -9.65
N ASP A 123 -1.91 17.17 -9.97
CA ASP A 123 -0.47 17.27 -10.19
C ASP A 123 0.39 16.50 -9.17
N SER A 124 0.89 15.34 -9.60
CA SER A 124 1.84 14.50 -8.84
C SER A 124 3.16 15.18 -8.49
N SER A 125 3.39 16.42 -8.95
CA SER A 125 4.57 17.22 -8.62
C SER A 125 4.42 18.13 -7.39
N ASP A 126 3.21 18.31 -6.84
CA ASP A 126 3.01 19.05 -5.57
C ASP A 126 3.15 18.09 -4.36
N PRO A 127 4.27 18.10 -3.62
CA PRO A 127 4.44 17.26 -2.42
C PRO A 127 3.44 17.61 -1.30
N GLY A 128 2.83 18.81 -1.32
CA GLY A 128 1.79 19.24 -0.39
C GLY A 128 0.37 18.87 -0.82
N SER A 129 0.20 18.09 -1.89
CA SER A 129 -1.12 17.65 -2.35
C SER A 129 -1.82 16.77 -1.31
N ASP A 130 -3.12 16.98 -1.14
CA ASP A 130 -3.95 16.13 -0.30
C ASP A 130 -4.13 14.71 -0.86
N ASN A 131 -3.75 14.47 -2.13
CA ASN A 131 -3.75 13.15 -2.76
C ASN A 131 -2.89 12.14 -2.01
N PHE A 132 -1.82 12.59 -1.34
CA PHE A 132 -1.01 11.73 -0.50
C PHE A 132 -1.75 11.10 0.67
N GLN A 133 -3.00 11.51 0.94
CA GLN A 133 -3.86 10.82 1.88
C GLN A 133 -4.39 9.48 1.37
N SER A 134 -4.48 9.27 0.06
CA SER A 134 -5.21 8.12 -0.50
C SER A 134 -4.31 6.95 -0.93
N ILE A 135 -3.04 6.92 -0.53
CA ILE A 135 -2.04 5.97 -1.08
C ILE A 135 -2.25 4.53 -0.61
N HIS A 136 -1.68 3.56 -1.33
CA HIS A 136 -2.03 2.15 -1.13
C HIS A 136 -1.28 1.49 0.04
N TYR A 137 -0.31 2.20 0.62
CA TYR A 137 0.47 1.77 1.78
C TYR A 137 0.27 2.72 2.96
N GLY A 138 -0.03 2.16 4.12
CA GLY A 138 -0.26 2.90 5.35
C GLY A 138 0.97 2.88 6.23
N TYR A 139 1.20 3.98 6.93
CA TYR A 139 2.32 4.15 7.85
C TYR A 139 1.91 3.94 9.30
N ASN A 140 2.72 3.22 10.09
CA ASN A 140 2.53 3.03 11.53
C ASN A 140 2.75 4.35 12.30
N TYR A 141 1.79 5.23 12.15
CA TYR A 141 1.96 6.63 12.51
C TYR A 141 1.80 6.90 13.99
N ARG A 142 1.05 6.06 14.72
CA ARG A 142 0.71 6.29 16.12
C ARG A 142 1.88 5.99 17.06
N HIS A 143 2.78 5.13 16.61
CA HIS A 143 3.92 4.67 17.36
C HIS A 143 5.20 5.25 16.78
N ILE A 144 5.40 5.15 15.47
CA ILE A 144 6.65 5.53 14.81
C ILE A 144 6.58 6.98 14.30
N GLY A 145 5.60 7.25 13.44
CA GLY A 145 5.50 8.51 12.68
C GLY A 145 5.05 9.74 13.46
N SER A 146 4.53 9.54 14.67
CA SER A 146 4.06 10.60 15.56
C SER A 146 3.75 9.99 16.92
N LEU A 147 4.34 10.49 18.00
CA LEU A 147 4.03 10.06 19.36
C LEU A 147 2.62 10.49 19.84
N ILE A 148 1.62 10.53 18.95
CA ILE A 148 0.24 10.85 19.30
C ILE A 148 -0.33 9.76 20.21
N GLY A 149 -0.21 10.00 21.52
CA GLY A 149 -0.67 9.08 22.57
C GLY A 149 0.29 8.89 23.74
N TRP A 150 1.50 9.46 23.68
CA TRP A 150 2.48 9.34 24.76
C TRP A 150 2.90 10.72 25.29
N GLY A 151 2.30 11.17 26.39
CA GLY A 151 2.74 12.33 27.18
C GLY A 151 2.82 13.69 26.47
N ALA A 152 2.37 13.80 25.23
CA ALA A 152 2.51 15.03 24.45
C ALA A 152 1.39 16.02 24.76
N ASN A 153 1.61 16.78 25.85
CA ASN A 153 1.08 18.10 26.20
C ASN A 153 -0.37 18.38 25.78
N GLN A 154 -1.33 17.95 26.60
CA GLN A 154 -2.67 18.56 26.61
C GLN A 154 -2.66 19.97 27.22
N ASP A 155 -1.58 20.38 27.88
CA ASP A 155 -1.47 21.64 28.62
C ASP A 155 -1.08 22.87 27.77
N LYS A 156 -0.95 22.72 26.45
CA LYS A 156 -0.62 23.83 25.53
C LYS A 156 -1.70 24.08 24.48
N GLY A 157 -2.92 24.38 24.94
CA GLY A 157 -3.86 25.23 24.21
C GLY A 157 -4.04 24.96 22.71
N GLY A 158 -4.24 23.69 22.33
CA GLY A 158 -4.78 23.36 21.00
C GLY A 158 -3.87 23.57 19.79
N GLN A 159 -2.57 23.80 19.95
CA GLN A 159 -1.64 23.82 18.82
C GLN A 159 -1.11 22.40 18.57
N SER A 160 -1.21 21.95 17.31
CA SER A 160 -0.77 20.62 16.86
C SER A 160 0.67 20.40 17.28
N ALA A 161 0.86 19.54 18.27
CA ALA A 161 2.18 18.99 18.52
C ALA A 161 2.52 18.15 17.29
N THR A 162 3.45 18.62 16.48
CA THR A 162 4.41 17.77 15.77
C THR A 162 5.17 16.98 16.85
N ARG A 163 4.50 15.96 17.37
CA ARG A 163 5.02 15.07 18.40
C ARG A 163 6.24 14.38 17.80
N ALA A 164 7.37 14.43 18.50
CA ALA A 164 8.63 13.81 18.08
C ALA A 164 8.37 12.42 17.50
N THR A 165 9.06 12.06 16.43
CA THR A 165 9.00 10.71 15.87
C THR A 165 9.86 9.78 16.70
N ALA A 166 9.56 8.48 16.62
CA ALA A 166 10.44 7.49 17.20
C ALA A 166 11.85 7.60 16.62
N LYS A 167 12.84 7.29 17.44
CA LYS A 167 14.19 6.96 16.95
C LYS A 167 14.29 5.47 16.70
N GLU A 168 15.03 5.08 15.68
CA GLU A 168 15.37 3.68 15.40
C GLU A 168 15.93 2.97 16.64
N ALA A 169 16.82 3.62 17.38
CA ALA A 169 17.40 3.10 18.62
C ALA A 169 16.38 2.86 19.77
N GLN A 170 15.15 3.37 19.66
CA GLN A 170 14.08 3.11 20.63
C GLN A 170 13.27 1.85 20.31
N LEU A 171 13.49 1.25 19.14
CA LEU A 171 12.84 0.01 18.73
C LEU A 171 13.59 -1.18 19.33
N ARG A 172 12.89 -1.99 20.11
CA ARG A 172 13.48 -3.19 20.74
C ARG A 172 13.51 -4.39 19.80
N ASN A 173 12.50 -4.50 18.93
CA ASN A 173 12.38 -5.60 17.96
C ASN A 173 12.08 -5.06 16.54
N PRO A 174 13.03 -4.34 15.90
CA PRO A 174 12.81 -3.75 14.57
C PRO A 174 12.35 -4.75 13.49
N THR A 175 12.78 -6.01 13.60
CA THR A 175 12.41 -7.11 12.69
C THR A 175 10.94 -7.52 12.81
N ASN A 176 10.28 -7.22 13.93
CA ASN A 176 8.86 -7.52 14.12
C ASN A 176 8.00 -6.26 14.09
N THR A 177 8.59 -5.07 14.25
CA THR A 177 7.85 -3.82 14.23
C THR A 177 7.43 -3.44 12.80
N ILE A 178 6.13 -3.42 12.54
CA ILE A 178 5.53 -2.95 11.29
C ILE A 178 5.79 -1.46 11.13
N LEU A 179 6.41 -1.10 10.01
CA LEU A 179 6.63 0.28 9.59
C LEU A 179 5.57 0.72 8.58
N PHE A 180 5.43 -0.05 7.50
CA PHE A 180 4.41 0.14 6.47
C PHE A 180 3.65 -1.17 6.25
N ALA A 181 2.39 -1.08 5.84
CA ALA A 181 1.64 -2.23 5.34
C ALA A 181 0.66 -1.80 4.25
N ASP A 182 0.16 -2.75 3.45
CA ASP A 182 -0.99 -2.47 2.59
C ASP A 182 -2.12 -1.92 3.44
N SER A 183 -2.67 -0.80 3.00
CA SER A 183 -3.70 -0.09 3.75
C SER A 183 -4.94 0.12 2.93
N THR A 184 -6.04 0.33 3.62
CA THR A 184 -7.28 0.77 3.02
C THR A 184 -8.05 1.65 3.97
N ASN A 185 -8.87 2.54 3.41
CA ASN A 185 -9.75 3.40 4.16
C ASN A 185 -10.96 2.60 4.66
N ALA A 186 -11.09 2.49 5.98
CA ALA A 186 -12.20 1.80 6.61
C ALA A 186 -13.57 2.42 6.26
N SER A 187 -13.62 3.72 5.97
CA SER A 187 -14.88 4.41 5.66
C SER A 187 -15.39 4.13 4.25
N THR A 188 -14.54 3.65 3.36
CA THR A 188 -14.86 3.44 1.94
C THR A 188 -15.00 1.96 1.59
N MET A 189 -15.03 1.07 2.59
CA MET A 189 -15.08 -0.39 2.35
C MET A 189 -16.36 -0.87 1.69
N ASP A 190 -17.46 -0.14 1.93
CA ASP A 190 -18.78 -0.46 1.39
C ASP A 190 -19.16 0.49 0.22
N GLU A 191 -18.22 1.31 -0.28
CA GLU A 191 -18.45 2.19 -1.43
C GLU A 191 -18.47 1.40 -2.74
N GLU A 192 -19.28 1.87 -3.71
CA GLU A 192 -19.48 1.21 -5.00
C GLU A 192 -18.17 1.08 -5.80
N ASP A 193 -17.31 2.11 -5.71
CA ASP A 193 -16.01 2.16 -6.36
C ASP A 193 -14.95 1.31 -5.63
N GLY A 194 -15.29 0.73 -4.46
CA GLY A 194 -14.39 -0.09 -3.65
C GLY A 194 -13.51 0.70 -2.67
N PRO A 195 -12.69 0.01 -1.86
CA PRO A 195 -11.97 0.64 -0.77
C PRO A 195 -10.70 1.36 -1.24
N ASN A 196 -10.70 2.68 -1.08
CA ASN A 196 -9.53 3.53 -1.33
C ASN A 196 -8.34 3.16 -0.44
N GLY A 197 -7.13 3.44 -0.91
CA GLY A 197 -5.92 3.42 -0.09
C GLY A 197 -5.96 4.50 0.99
N ILE A 198 -5.13 4.36 2.02
CA ILE A 198 -4.90 5.46 2.95
C ILE A 198 -3.49 5.46 3.55
N TYR A 199 -2.88 6.64 3.62
CA TYR A 199 -1.53 6.85 4.14
C TYR A 199 -1.29 6.46 5.61
N LEU A 200 -2.35 6.17 6.38
CA LEU A 200 -2.30 5.84 7.80
C LEU A 200 -2.53 4.36 8.02
N LEU A 201 -1.89 3.83 9.06
CA LEU A 201 -2.14 2.49 9.55
C LEU A 201 -2.39 2.52 11.05
N TYR A 202 -3.52 1.97 11.48
CA TYR A 202 -3.86 1.80 12.89
C TYR A 202 -3.56 0.38 13.33
N SER A 203 -3.13 0.24 14.59
CA SER A 203 -2.83 -1.04 15.22
C SER A 203 -4.08 -1.82 15.64
N SER A 204 -5.27 -1.30 15.43
CA SER A 204 -6.52 -2.01 15.71
C SER A 204 -7.65 -1.49 14.83
N VAL A 205 -8.67 -2.33 14.63
CA VAL A 205 -9.93 -1.86 14.06
C VAL A 205 -10.64 -1.00 15.10
N SER A 206 -10.67 0.31 14.89
CA SER A 206 -11.67 1.15 15.53
C SER A 206 -12.88 1.23 14.60
N THR A 207 -14.06 0.94 15.14
CA THR A 207 -15.36 1.12 14.47
C THR A 207 -15.80 2.58 14.45
N ALA A 208 -15.03 3.47 15.07
CA ALA A 208 -15.35 4.88 15.08
C ALA A 208 -14.93 5.54 13.75
N SER A 209 -15.81 6.37 13.20
CA SER A 209 -15.67 7.03 11.88
C SER A 209 -14.40 7.87 11.67
N TRP A 210 -13.57 8.04 12.71
CA TRP A 210 -12.30 8.77 12.65
C TRP A 210 -11.07 7.86 12.47
N ALA A 211 -11.18 6.54 12.68
CA ALA A 211 -10.08 5.60 12.46
C ALA A 211 -10.14 5.08 11.03
N ARG A 212 -9.46 5.80 10.14
CA ARG A 212 -9.59 5.58 8.70
C ARG A 212 -8.62 4.51 8.19
N GLY A 213 -7.46 4.30 8.79
CA GLY A 213 -6.42 3.41 8.25
C GLY A 213 -6.45 1.99 8.78
N ARG A 214 -6.74 1.00 7.92
CA ARG A 214 -6.68 -0.42 8.28
C ARG A 214 -5.77 -1.22 7.37
N VAL A 215 -5.19 -2.29 7.90
CA VAL A 215 -4.47 -3.31 7.13
C VAL A 215 -5.38 -3.87 6.04
N SER A 216 -4.84 -4.08 4.84
CA SER A 216 -5.59 -4.56 3.68
C SER A 216 -5.06 -5.87 3.10
N PRO A 217 -5.70 -7.02 3.38
CA PRO A 217 -5.28 -8.34 2.90
C PRO A 217 -5.61 -8.57 1.42
N ARG A 218 -5.15 -7.68 0.53
CA ARG A 218 -5.53 -7.66 -0.89
C ARG A 218 -4.76 -8.66 -1.75
N HIS A 219 -3.72 -9.31 -1.23
CA HIS A 219 -2.86 -10.21 -1.99
C HIS A 219 -3.17 -11.68 -1.70
N ASN A 220 -4.30 -12.19 -2.22
CA ASN A 220 -4.70 -13.59 -2.02
C ASN A 220 -4.67 -14.02 -0.53
N LYS A 221 -5.39 -13.29 0.33
CA LYS A 221 -5.38 -13.46 1.79
C LYS A 221 -4.02 -13.18 2.43
N SER A 222 -3.24 -12.26 1.87
CA SER A 222 -2.06 -11.74 2.52
C SER A 222 -2.00 -10.23 2.40
N CYS A 223 -1.26 -9.62 3.32
CA CYS A 223 -0.93 -8.21 3.32
C CYS A 223 0.59 -8.10 3.26
N ASN A 224 1.08 -7.31 2.31
CA ASN A 224 2.49 -6.93 2.27
C ASN A 224 2.78 -5.95 3.40
N VAL A 225 3.93 -6.15 4.02
CA VAL A 225 4.42 -5.41 5.18
C VAL A 225 5.88 -5.06 4.92
N ALA A 226 6.28 -3.85 5.30
CA ALA A 226 7.67 -3.50 5.52
C ALA A 226 7.89 -3.28 7.01
N TYR A 227 8.93 -3.92 7.55
CA TYR A 227 9.31 -3.83 8.95
C TYR A 227 10.32 -2.70 9.16
N ALA A 228 10.52 -2.32 10.42
CA ALA A 228 11.32 -1.17 10.79
C ALA A 228 12.84 -1.36 10.57
N ASP A 229 13.30 -2.60 10.39
CA ASP A 229 14.65 -2.92 9.91
C ASP A 229 14.81 -2.86 8.38
N GLY A 230 13.73 -2.55 7.65
CA GLY A 230 13.71 -2.37 6.21
C GLY A 230 13.39 -3.62 5.38
N HIS A 231 13.26 -4.81 5.98
CA HIS A 231 12.83 -5.97 5.19
C HIS A 231 11.31 -5.93 4.93
N GLY A 232 10.87 -6.64 3.89
CA GLY A 232 9.45 -6.75 3.58
C GLY A 232 8.99 -8.18 3.39
N ALA A 233 7.81 -8.50 3.91
CA ALA A 233 7.19 -9.82 3.89
C ALA A 233 5.71 -9.73 3.49
N GLY A 234 5.15 -10.86 3.04
CA GLY A 234 3.71 -11.02 2.85
C GLY A 234 3.14 -11.80 4.04
N GLU A 235 2.39 -11.12 4.88
CA GLU A 235 1.76 -11.69 6.07
C GLU A 235 0.40 -12.28 5.72
N ALA A 236 0.27 -13.60 5.89
CA ALA A 236 -0.97 -14.32 5.60
C ALA A 236 -2.04 -13.99 6.65
N VAL A 237 -3.26 -13.76 6.18
CA VAL A 237 -4.41 -13.41 7.01
C VAL A 237 -5.45 -14.52 6.89
N ALA A 238 -5.90 -15.04 8.03
CA ALA A 238 -6.88 -16.13 8.06
C ALA A 238 -8.27 -15.70 7.56
N ASP A 239 -8.75 -14.55 8.04
CA ASP A 239 -10.00 -13.92 7.67
C ASP A 239 -9.75 -12.49 7.19
N VAL A 240 -9.95 -12.25 5.89
CA VAL A 240 -9.71 -10.94 5.26
C VAL A 240 -10.65 -9.84 5.79
N THR A 241 -11.79 -10.22 6.39
CA THR A 241 -12.72 -9.27 7.02
C THR A 241 -12.26 -8.86 8.43
N LYS A 242 -11.35 -9.65 9.02
CA LYS A 242 -10.81 -9.47 10.37
C LYS A 242 -9.28 -9.60 10.41
N PRO A 243 -8.54 -8.76 9.67
CA PRO A 243 -7.09 -8.87 9.57
C PRO A 243 -6.37 -8.82 10.91
N TYR A 244 -6.92 -8.08 11.88
CA TYR A 244 -6.33 -7.88 13.20
C TYR A 244 -6.51 -9.06 14.17
N GLU A 245 -7.25 -10.11 13.79
CA GLU A 245 -7.26 -11.39 14.54
C GLU A 245 -6.06 -12.28 14.19
N THR A 246 -5.29 -11.93 13.16
CA THR A 246 -4.05 -12.61 12.77
C THR A 246 -2.90 -12.17 13.66
N GLU A 247 -2.03 -13.10 14.09
CA GLU A 247 -0.89 -12.81 14.98
C GLU A 247 -0.01 -11.65 14.48
N ALA A 248 0.27 -11.61 13.18
CA ALA A 248 1.06 -10.55 12.54
C ALA A 248 0.50 -9.13 12.73
N PHE A 249 -0.81 -8.99 12.99
CA PHE A 249 -1.48 -7.71 13.13
C PHE A 249 -2.14 -7.52 14.51
N LEU A 250 -1.88 -8.41 15.47
CA LEU A 250 -2.43 -8.31 16.82
C LEU A 250 -2.06 -6.96 17.44
N GLY A 251 -3.09 -6.23 17.85
CA GLY A 251 -3.01 -4.80 18.05
C GLY A 251 -2.26 -4.31 19.29
N ALA A 252 -2.10 -2.99 19.36
CA ALA A 252 -1.30 -2.32 20.39
C ALA A 252 -1.93 -2.28 21.79
N ASN A 253 -2.88 -3.16 22.14
CA ASN A 253 -3.43 -3.25 23.50
C ASN A 253 -2.65 -4.22 24.40
N THR A 254 -1.51 -4.74 23.92
CA THR A 254 -0.63 -5.60 24.70
C THR A 254 0.62 -4.82 25.14
N ALA A 255 1.06 -5.00 26.38
CA ALA A 255 2.33 -4.46 26.88
C ALA A 255 3.55 -5.29 26.41
N ASP A 256 3.41 -5.94 25.27
CA ASP A 256 4.37 -6.90 24.74
C ASP A 256 5.42 -6.16 23.90
N GLU A 257 6.70 -6.35 24.24
CA GLU A 257 7.84 -5.78 23.51
C GLU A 257 8.00 -6.39 22.10
N THR A 258 7.43 -7.58 21.86
CA THR A 258 7.46 -8.26 20.55
C THR A 258 6.29 -7.86 19.65
N ASN A 259 5.35 -7.05 20.16
CA ASN A 259 4.18 -6.61 19.41
C ASN A 259 4.60 -5.80 18.17
N PRO A 260 4.03 -6.09 16.99
CA PRO A 260 4.42 -5.45 15.74
C PRO A 260 4.13 -3.94 15.69
N TRP A 261 3.35 -3.41 16.64
CA TRP A 261 2.95 -2.01 16.66
C TRP A 261 3.66 -1.19 17.74
N THR A 262 4.21 -1.81 18.79
CA THR A 262 4.65 -1.08 20.00
C THR A 262 6.09 -0.58 19.92
N ILE A 263 6.40 0.42 20.75
CA ILE A 263 7.76 0.93 20.97
C ILE A 263 8.10 0.78 22.44
N ASN A 264 9.24 0.15 22.74
CA ASN A 264 9.62 -0.20 24.11
C ASN A 264 8.51 -0.93 24.90
N GLY A 265 7.74 -1.80 24.23
CA GLY A 265 6.64 -2.56 24.83
C GLY A 265 5.46 -1.73 25.32
N LYS A 266 5.39 -0.43 24.97
CA LYS A 266 4.30 0.44 25.43
C LYS A 266 3.14 0.39 24.43
N PRO A 267 1.94 -0.04 24.87
CA PRO A 267 0.75 -0.06 24.05
C PRO A 267 0.35 1.37 23.65
N GLY A 268 -0.27 1.50 22.48
CA GLY A 268 -0.73 2.76 21.92
C GLY A 268 -2.21 2.91 22.14
N LEU A 269 -2.59 3.79 23.08
CA LEU A 269 -3.91 4.00 23.69
C LEU A 269 -4.10 3.25 25.01
N ASN A 270 -4.15 4.02 26.10
CA ASN A 270 -5.21 3.89 27.10
C ASN A 270 -6.22 5.01 26.84
#